data_AF-A0A3D5P388-F1
#
_entry.id   AF-A0A3D5P388-F1
#
_cell.length_a   1.000
_cell.length_b   1.000
_cell.length_c   1.000
_cell.angle_alpha   90.00
_cell.angle_beta   90.00
_cell.angle_gamma   90.00
#
_symmetry.space_group_name_H-M   'P 1'
#
loop_
_entity.id
_entity.type
_entity.pdbx_description
1 polymer ?
#
loop_
_entity_poly.entity_id
_entity_poly.type
_entity_poly.pdbx_seq_one_letter_code
_entity_poly.pdbx_strand_id
1 'polypeptide(L)'
;MIKFLTKAFALTLAFLVAGCGFFEDEVPEDIFFRMTGPSGSQVTVIYSKQFVAGVNEIGETRVEVFGADTVVHTLPIDTIIDVTLEQRLFMMATPVMPTDTIEVEARVDVDGRNIFLDQGDLLPLVPWQFLYQYNVTFTADLEVII
;
A
#
# COMPACT_ATOMS: atom_id res chain seq x y z
N MET A 1 -21.33 -70.40 -35.96
CA MET A 1 -19.90 -70.04 -36.10
C MET A 1 -19.64 -68.80 -35.26
N ILE A 2 -18.55 -68.84 -34.50
CA ILE A 2 -18.06 -67.88 -33.51
C ILE A 2 -17.17 -66.84 -34.20
N LYS A 3 -17.24 -65.56 -33.79
CA LYS A 3 -16.09 -64.80 -33.24
C LYS A 3 -16.51 -63.44 -32.68
N PHE A 4 -16.35 -63.33 -31.36
CA PHE A 4 -16.18 -62.11 -30.60
C PHE A 4 -15.02 -61.27 -31.17
N LEU A 5 -15.17 -59.94 -31.23
CA LEU A 5 -14.04 -59.05 -30.95
C LEU A 5 -14.50 -57.71 -30.37
N THR A 6 -14.41 -57.68 -29.05
CA THR A 6 -14.24 -56.60 -28.09
C THR A 6 -13.41 -55.41 -28.58
N LYS A 7 -13.92 -54.18 -28.35
CA LYS A 7 -13.18 -52.95 -27.96
C LYS A 7 -14.19 -52.06 -27.23
N ALA A 8 -14.39 -52.11 -25.91
CA ALA A 8 -13.51 -51.77 -24.79
C ALA A 8 -12.76 -50.44 -24.96
N PHE A 9 -13.15 -49.49 -24.11
CA PHE A 9 -12.38 -48.33 -23.61
C PHE A 9 -11.94 -47.28 -24.67
N ALA A 10 -12.08 -45.98 -24.45
CA ALA A 10 -11.89 -45.28 -23.20
C ALA A 10 -12.81 -44.05 -23.12
N LEU A 11 -13.46 -43.91 -21.97
CA LEU A 11 -13.98 -42.65 -21.47
C LEU A 11 -12.75 -41.78 -21.15
N THR A 12 -12.38 -40.86 -22.03
CA THR A 12 -11.28 -39.92 -21.77
C THR A 12 -11.76 -38.94 -20.72
N LEU A 13 -11.52 -39.29 -19.45
CA LEU A 13 -11.65 -38.40 -18.32
C LEU A 13 -10.56 -37.34 -18.49
N ALA A 14 -10.92 -36.20 -19.08
CA ALA A 14 -10.08 -35.02 -19.09
C ALA A 14 -10.03 -34.49 -17.65
N PHE A 15 -9.04 -34.94 -16.89
CA PHE A 15 -8.59 -34.26 -15.69
C PHE A 15 -8.06 -32.89 -16.11
N LEU A 16 -8.94 -31.88 -16.11
CA LEU A 16 -8.55 -30.49 -16.08
C LEU A 16 -7.98 -30.22 -14.68
N VAL A 17 -6.71 -30.57 -14.48
CA VAL A 17 -5.90 -30.00 -13.40
C VAL A 17 -5.28 -28.73 -13.97
N ALA A 18 -6.05 -27.66 -13.98
CA ALA A 18 -5.53 -26.32 -14.26
C ALA A 18 -6.37 -25.32 -13.49
N GLY A 19 -5.75 -24.70 -12.48
CA GLY A 19 -6.29 -23.51 -11.84
C GLY A 19 -7.01 -23.75 -10.51
N CYS A 20 -6.40 -24.47 -9.58
CA CYS A 20 -6.55 -24.12 -8.17
C CYS A 20 -5.87 -22.75 -7.91
N GLY A 21 -6.32 -21.69 -8.58
CA GLY A 21 -6.09 -20.31 -8.13
C GLY A 21 -7.17 -20.00 -7.09
N PHE A 22 -7.15 -20.73 -5.99
CA PHE A 22 -8.09 -20.54 -4.89
C PHE A 22 -7.66 -19.31 -4.11
N PHE A 23 -8.18 -18.12 -4.47
CA PHE A 23 -8.38 -16.96 -3.57
C PHE A 23 -7.42 -16.85 -2.37
N GLU A 24 -6.12 -16.99 -2.59
CA GLU A 24 -5.13 -16.67 -1.58
C GLU A 24 -4.93 -15.18 -1.76
N ASP A 25 -5.53 -14.45 -0.83
CA ASP A 25 -5.32 -13.03 -0.66
C ASP A 25 -3.80 -12.86 -0.54
N GLU A 26 -3.19 -12.36 -1.62
CA GLU A 26 -1.74 -12.33 -1.76
C GLU A 26 -1.21 -11.35 -0.71
N VAL A 27 -0.35 -11.88 0.16
CA VAL A 27 0.33 -11.08 1.17
C VAL A 27 1.13 -10.01 0.43
N PRO A 28 0.99 -8.72 0.80
CA PRO A 28 1.65 -7.66 0.07
C PRO A 28 3.17 -7.76 0.24
N GLU A 29 3.88 -7.63 -0.88
CA GLU A 29 5.34 -7.64 -0.89
C GLU A 29 5.86 -6.21 -1.03
N ASP A 30 5.32 -5.44 -1.97
CA ASP A 30 5.86 -4.13 -2.35
C ASP A 30 4.80 -3.03 -2.33
N ILE A 31 5.18 -1.91 -1.72
CA ILE A 31 4.48 -0.64 -1.85
C ILE A 31 5.29 0.30 -2.75
N PHE A 32 4.72 0.67 -3.89
CA PHE A 32 5.27 1.69 -4.76
C PHE A 32 4.74 3.05 -4.31
N PHE A 33 5.64 3.93 -3.89
CA PHE A 33 5.32 5.28 -3.48
C PHE A 33 5.93 6.28 -4.46
N ARG A 34 5.07 7.14 -5.01
CA ARG A 34 5.47 8.26 -5.84
C ARG A 34 4.89 9.55 -5.30
N MET A 35 5.73 10.57 -5.18
CA MET A 35 5.29 11.93 -4.86
C MET A 35 5.93 12.90 -5.83
N THR A 36 5.09 13.67 -6.51
CA THR A 36 5.52 14.68 -7.49
C THR A 36 5.09 16.06 -7.03
N GLY A 37 5.84 17.07 -7.42
CA GLY A 37 5.59 18.48 -7.15
C GLY A 37 6.61 19.32 -7.90
N PRO A 38 6.78 20.61 -7.57
CA PRO A 38 7.84 21.44 -8.14
C PRO A 38 9.21 20.76 -8.00
N SER A 39 9.89 20.56 -9.13
CA SER A 39 11.16 19.85 -9.15
C SER A 39 12.22 20.59 -8.33
N GLY A 40 12.96 19.85 -7.50
CA GLY A 40 13.97 20.43 -6.62
C GLY A 40 13.44 20.90 -5.26
N SER A 41 12.12 20.92 -5.05
CA SER A 41 11.54 21.11 -3.72
C SER A 41 11.95 19.98 -2.79
N GLN A 42 12.17 20.31 -1.52
CA GLN A 42 12.56 19.34 -0.50
C GLN A 42 11.41 19.10 0.48
N VAL A 43 11.19 17.83 0.78
CA VAL A 43 10.19 17.38 1.75
C VAL A 43 10.84 16.44 2.76
N THR A 44 10.38 16.51 4.00
CA THR A 44 10.72 15.51 5.03
C THR A 44 9.64 14.44 5.00
N VAL A 45 10.04 13.18 4.83
CA VAL A 45 9.12 12.04 4.87
C VAL A 45 9.47 11.15 6.06
N ILE A 46 8.46 10.82 6.85
CA ILE A 46 8.51 9.86 7.93
C ILE A 46 7.93 8.55 7.39
N TYR A 47 8.70 7.47 7.48
CA TYR A 47 8.27 6.11 7.15
C TYR A 47 8.23 5.28 8.43
N SER A 48 7.11 4.63 8.71
CA SER A 48 7.00 3.75 9.88
C SER A 48 6.31 2.44 9.56
N LYS A 49 6.87 1.36 10.08
CA LYS A 49 6.22 0.05 10.19
C LYS A 49 5.93 -0.32 11.66
N GLN A 50 6.21 0.61 12.57
CA GLN A 50 6.15 0.47 14.02
C GLN A 50 5.08 1.42 14.55
N PHE A 51 3.84 1.02 14.34
CA PHE A 51 2.66 1.75 14.79
C PHE A 51 1.52 0.81 15.21
N VAL A 52 0.58 1.35 15.97
CA VAL A 52 -0.75 0.78 16.18
C VAL A 52 -1.77 1.73 15.57
N ALA A 53 -2.74 1.19 14.84
CA ALA A 53 -3.83 1.97 14.28
C ALA A 53 -5.19 1.32 14.57
N GLY A 54 -6.23 2.14 14.72
CA GLY A 54 -7.59 1.67 14.93
C GLY A 54 -8.62 2.79 14.78
N VAL A 55 -9.84 2.41 14.38
CA VAL A 55 -10.95 3.35 14.28
C VAL A 55 -11.57 3.56 15.65
N ASN A 56 -11.70 4.82 16.08
CA ASN A 56 -12.30 5.19 17.36
C ASN A 56 -13.85 5.18 17.32
N GLU A 57 -14.49 5.48 18.45
CA GLU A 57 -15.96 5.45 18.58
C GLU A 57 -16.70 6.46 17.68
N ILE A 58 -16.00 7.50 17.22
CA ILE A 58 -16.57 8.56 16.35
C ILE A 58 -16.21 8.38 14.87
N GLY A 59 -15.49 7.31 14.51
CA GLY A 59 -15.17 6.98 13.12
C GLY A 59 -13.84 7.56 12.60
N GLU A 60 -13.00 8.13 13.44
CA GLU A 60 -11.66 8.59 13.05
C GLU A 60 -10.63 7.48 13.28
N THR A 61 -9.63 7.40 12.41
CA THR A 61 -8.54 6.45 12.58
C THR A 61 -7.44 7.09 13.42
N ARG A 62 -7.20 6.53 14.61
CA ARG A 62 -6.09 6.93 15.47
C ARG A 62 -4.86 6.08 15.15
N VAL A 63 -3.73 6.72 14.94
CA VAL A 63 -2.43 6.08 14.66
C VAL A 63 -1.44 6.53 15.72
N GLU A 64 -0.85 5.56 16.43
CA GLU A 64 0.22 5.79 17.39
C GLU A 64 1.51 5.19 16.85
N VAL A 65 2.44 6.06 16.46
CA VAL A 65 3.75 5.73 15.90
C VAL A 65 4.79 5.74 17.03
N PHE A 66 5.49 4.63 17.23
CA PHE A 66 6.49 4.51 18.30
C PHE A 66 7.93 4.30 17.78
N GLY A 67 8.10 4.21 16.47
CA GLY A 67 9.41 4.23 15.81
C GLY A 67 9.26 4.52 14.32
N ALA A 68 10.16 5.32 13.76
CA ALA A 68 10.09 5.71 12.35
C ALA A 68 11.45 6.17 11.80
N ASP A 69 11.61 6.02 10.49
CA ASP A 69 12.73 6.59 9.74
C ASP A 69 12.31 7.95 9.18
N THR A 70 13.08 8.99 9.47
CA THR A 70 12.86 10.34 8.94
C THR A 70 13.90 10.65 7.88
N VAL A 71 13.46 10.91 6.65
CA VAL A 71 14.34 11.11 5.49
C VAL A 71 13.96 12.40 4.77
N VAL A 72 14.94 13.23 4.45
CA VAL A 72 14.76 14.38 3.56
C VAL A 72 14.89 13.92 2.12
N HIS A 73 13.86 14.15 1.32
CA HIS A 73 13.82 13.84 -0.10
C HIS A 73 13.79 15.11 -0.95
N THR A 74 14.31 15.00 -2.17
CA THR A 74 14.11 16.00 -3.24
C THR A 74 13.06 15.47 -4.20
N LEU A 75 12.05 16.29 -4.55
CA LEU A 75 11.00 15.91 -5.48
C LEU A 75 11.50 15.88 -6.95
N PRO A 76 11.04 14.91 -7.78
CA PRO A 76 10.06 13.86 -7.46
C PRO A 76 10.67 12.69 -6.68
N ILE A 77 9.85 12.06 -5.84
CA ILE A 77 10.16 10.78 -5.17
C ILE A 77 9.55 9.65 -5.98
N ASP A 78 10.34 8.61 -6.23
CA ASP A 78 9.88 7.35 -6.82
C ASP A 78 10.63 6.21 -6.11
N THR A 79 9.95 5.51 -5.21
CA THR A 79 10.58 4.50 -4.36
C THR A 79 9.69 3.29 -4.17
N ILE A 80 10.33 2.14 -3.92
CA ILE A 80 9.70 0.87 -3.59
C ILE A 80 10.00 0.58 -2.13
N ILE A 81 8.97 0.19 -1.38
CA ILE A 81 9.06 -0.12 0.05
C ILE A 81 8.61 -1.57 0.23
N ASP A 82 9.56 -2.44 0.59
CA ASP A 82 9.28 -3.84 0.95
C ASP A 82 8.45 -3.87 2.23
N VAL A 83 7.29 -4.52 2.21
CA VAL A 83 6.40 -4.74 3.35
C VAL A 83 6.13 -6.23 3.62
N THR A 84 6.90 -7.13 3.02
CA THR A 84 6.71 -8.58 3.12
C THR A 84 6.58 -9.09 4.56
N LEU A 85 7.38 -8.52 5.48
CA LEU A 85 7.41 -8.95 6.87
C LEU A 85 6.37 -8.26 7.74
N GLU A 86 6.27 -6.93 7.67
CA GLU A 86 5.40 -6.16 8.58
C GLU A 86 3.98 -5.95 8.04
N GLN A 87 3.80 -6.07 6.71
CA GLN A 87 2.52 -5.96 5.98
C GLN A 87 1.78 -4.64 6.24
N ARG A 88 2.52 -3.59 6.57
CA ARG A 88 1.98 -2.30 6.98
C ARG A 88 2.98 -1.19 6.73
N LEU A 89 2.44 0.01 6.51
CA LEU A 89 3.23 1.21 6.31
C LEU A 89 2.40 2.43 6.71
N PHE A 90 2.99 3.27 7.54
CA PHE A 90 2.54 4.64 7.77
C PHE A 90 3.56 5.58 7.13
N MET A 91 3.06 6.58 6.40
CA MET A 91 3.86 7.65 5.83
C MET A 91 3.30 9.00 6.22
N MET A 92 4.20 9.94 6.49
CA MET A 92 3.84 11.34 6.69
C MET A 92 4.86 12.25 6.01
N ALA A 93 4.40 13.21 5.21
CA ALA A 93 5.27 14.15 4.50
C ALA A 93 4.96 15.60 4.88
N THR A 94 6.02 16.39 5.04
CA THR A 94 5.95 17.83 5.31
C THR A 94 6.97 18.61 4.46
N PRO A 95 6.74 19.90 4.19
CA PRO A 95 7.79 20.77 3.68
C PRO A 95 8.95 20.85 4.67
N VAL A 96 10.19 20.91 4.15
CA VAL A 96 11.36 21.11 5.02
C VAL A 96 11.32 22.47 5.71
N MET A 97 10.89 23.52 5.00
CA MET A 97 10.76 24.86 5.56
C MET A 97 9.32 25.08 6.04
N PRO A 98 9.11 25.55 7.28
CA PRO A 98 7.79 25.68 7.90
C PRO A 98 6.97 26.87 7.38
N THR A 99 7.46 27.56 6.35
CA THR A 99 6.74 28.62 5.63
C THR A 99 6.37 28.23 4.22
N ASP A 100 6.89 27.09 3.74
CA ASP A 100 6.69 26.67 2.37
C ASP A 100 5.31 26.03 2.21
N THR A 101 4.77 26.18 1.02
CA THR A 101 3.60 25.46 0.56
C THR A 101 4.00 24.80 -0.75
N ILE A 102 3.89 23.47 -0.79
CA ILE A 102 4.34 22.69 -1.94
C ILE A 102 3.13 21.93 -2.46
N GLU A 103 2.63 22.30 -3.63
CA GLU A 103 1.62 21.50 -4.32
C GLU A 103 2.22 20.15 -4.70
N VAL A 104 1.57 19.06 -4.28
CA VAL A 104 1.99 17.70 -4.59
C VAL A 104 0.86 16.83 -5.09
N GLU A 105 1.24 15.82 -5.85
CA GLU A 105 0.43 14.65 -6.15
C GLU A 105 1.16 13.42 -5.61
N ALA A 106 0.48 12.66 -4.74
CA ALA A 106 0.99 11.44 -4.13
C ALA A 106 0.20 10.23 -4.63
N ARG A 107 0.93 9.18 -4.98
CA ARG A 107 0.40 7.90 -5.45
C ARG A 107 0.99 6.78 -4.62
N VAL A 108 0.12 5.87 -4.17
CA VAL A 108 0.54 4.64 -3.52
C VAL A 108 -0.12 3.45 -4.20
N ASP A 109 0.72 2.53 -4.64
CA ASP A 109 0.32 1.26 -5.23
C ASP A 109 0.84 0.12 -4.36
N VAL A 110 0.00 -0.89 -4.11
CA VAL A 110 0.34 -2.10 -3.37
C VAL A 110 0.11 -3.30 -4.30
N ASP A 111 1.21 -3.91 -4.72
CA ASP A 111 1.23 -5.02 -5.69
C ASP A 111 0.46 -4.76 -7.00
N GLY A 112 0.44 -3.51 -7.49
CA GLY A 112 -0.23 -3.12 -8.74
C GLY A 112 -1.70 -2.73 -8.60
N ARG A 113 -2.24 -2.68 -7.37
CA ARG A 113 -3.65 -2.38 -7.07
C ARG A 113 -4.01 -0.89 -6.96
N ASN A 114 -3.08 0.05 -7.18
CA ASN A 114 -3.31 1.51 -7.18
C ASN A 114 -4.32 1.97 -6.11
N ILE A 115 -3.97 1.75 -4.85
CA ILE A 115 -4.93 1.87 -3.74
C ILE A 115 -5.15 3.31 -3.28
N PHE A 116 -4.28 4.24 -3.68
CA PHE A 116 -4.35 5.62 -3.23
C PHE A 116 -3.81 6.61 -4.26
N LEU A 117 -4.57 7.67 -4.49
CA LEU A 117 -4.19 8.84 -5.27
C LEU A 117 -4.73 10.06 -4.53
N ASP A 118 -3.85 10.98 -4.17
CA ASP A 118 -4.21 12.23 -3.52
C ASP A 118 -3.41 13.39 -4.11
N GLN A 119 -4.04 14.56 -4.15
CA GLN A 119 -3.45 15.78 -4.68
C GLN A 119 -3.84 16.95 -3.78
N GLY A 120 -2.85 17.76 -3.41
CA GLY A 120 -3.10 18.93 -2.58
C GLY A 120 -1.82 19.66 -2.18
N ASP A 121 -1.99 20.66 -1.34
CA ASP A 121 -0.90 21.44 -0.80
C ASP A 121 -0.30 20.76 0.44
N LEU A 122 0.99 20.47 0.40
CA LEU A 122 1.77 20.16 1.59
C LEU A 122 1.95 21.44 2.39
N LEU A 123 1.30 21.50 3.55
CA LEU A 123 1.43 22.58 4.50
C LEU A 123 2.21 22.08 5.73
N PRO A 124 3.02 22.94 6.38
CA PRO A 124 3.79 22.57 7.58
C PRO A 124 2.92 22.11 8.75
N LEU A 125 1.69 22.61 8.83
CA LEU A 125 0.71 22.28 9.87
C LEU A 125 -0.35 21.26 9.42
N VAL A 126 -0.36 20.90 8.13
CA VAL A 126 -1.26 19.90 7.56
C VAL A 126 -0.40 18.94 6.76
N PRO A 127 0.27 18.00 7.43
CA PRO A 127 1.12 17.04 6.74
C PRO A 127 0.27 16.16 5.82
N TRP A 128 0.83 15.76 4.69
CA TRP A 128 0.25 14.65 3.94
C TRP A 128 0.49 13.36 4.71
N GLN A 129 -0.52 12.50 4.78
CA GLN A 129 -0.47 11.27 5.55
C GLN A 129 -1.04 10.12 4.73
N PHE A 130 -0.46 8.94 4.93
CA PHE A 130 -0.94 7.72 4.32
C PHE A 130 -0.78 6.56 5.32
N LEU A 131 -1.77 5.69 5.36
CA LEU A 131 -1.80 4.54 6.25
C LEU A 131 -2.26 3.31 5.50
N TYR A 132 -1.47 2.25 5.61
CA TYR A 132 -1.77 0.94 5.06
C TYR A 132 -1.49 -0.15 6.10
N GLN A 133 -2.40 -1.11 6.20
CA GLN A 133 -2.18 -2.37 6.89
C GLN A 133 -2.98 -3.46 6.18
N TYR A 134 -2.33 -4.58 5.92
CA TYR A 134 -2.94 -5.69 5.21
C TYR A 134 -4.22 -6.17 5.90
N ASN A 135 -5.28 -6.32 5.10
CA ASN A 135 -6.62 -6.74 5.54
C ASN A 135 -7.24 -5.89 6.65
N VAL A 136 -6.87 -4.61 6.72
CA VAL A 136 -7.49 -3.61 7.58
C VAL A 136 -7.98 -2.45 6.73
N THR A 137 -9.18 -1.96 7.04
CA THR A 137 -9.73 -0.74 6.45
C THR A 137 -9.69 0.37 7.48
N PHE A 138 -9.21 1.53 7.07
CA PHE A 138 -9.16 2.75 7.86
C PHE A 138 -10.05 3.82 7.25
N THR A 139 -10.35 4.84 8.03
CA THR A 139 -11.01 6.06 7.55
C THR A 139 -9.95 7.04 7.05
N ALA A 140 -10.38 7.99 6.21
CA ALA A 140 -9.49 9.02 5.67
C ALA A 140 -9.04 10.03 6.72
N ASP A 141 -9.84 10.21 7.78
CA ASP A 141 -9.53 11.10 8.89
C ASP A 141 -8.56 10.40 9.85
N LEU A 142 -7.30 10.84 9.81
CA LEU A 142 -6.21 10.29 10.63
C LEU A 142 -5.86 11.22 11.79
N GLU A 143 -5.94 10.71 13.02
CA GLU A 143 -5.35 11.33 14.21
C GLU A 143 -4.00 10.67 14.49
N VAL A 144 -2.89 11.37 14.23
CA VAL A 144 -1.54 10.81 14.36
C VAL A 144 -0.86 11.30 15.64
N ILE A 145 -0.29 10.35 16.39
CA ILE A 145 0.49 10.56 17.60
C ILE A 145 1.88 9.96 17.37
N ILE A 146 2.92 10.76 17.59
CA ILE A 146 4.34 10.44 17.31
C ILE A 146 5.18 10.84 18.53
#